data_AF-A0A945FSG8-F1
#
_entry.id   AF-A0A945FSG8-F1
#
_cell.length_a   1.000
_cell.length_b   1.000
_cell.length_c   1.000
_cell.angle_alpha   90.00
_cell.angle_beta   90.00
_cell.angle_gamma   90.00
#
_symmetry.space_group_name_H-M   'P 1'
#
loop_
_entity.id
_entity.type
_entity.pdbx_description
1 polymer ?
#
loop_
_entity_poly.entity_id
_entity_poly.type
_entity_poly.pdbx_seq_one_letter_code
_entity_poly.pdbx_strand_id
1 'polypeptide(L)'
;MAASASILTDKLHEYPQQDVIDGAGDAAREILDDCLNKNDGVLQLLHRYAGRTFCTPGKRLRLAAKSYYPDYMNGTGLDEVWMCCTVPIVTGVIDTRTNKAPFREGESHVLTPNGNVVSLQDLIVANPEAVMGEKITAFSQSLFGKPTWPIVSKKFDNLNPIPDHLHWTKWEVYDINSYDNPGVSASHYHTTAMGLYSFVTKEQFLACMKRFGKSEYNGIRHLAPHV
;
A
#
# COMPACT_ATOMS: atom_id res chain seq x y z
N MET A 1 20.13 23.87 -4.98
CA MET A 1 19.90 22.43 -4.85
C MET A 1 20.25 22.04 -3.42
N ALA A 2 19.24 21.88 -2.55
CA ALA A 2 19.48 21.36 -1.21
C ALA A 2 20.09 19.95 -1.33
N ALA A 3 21.13 19.66 -0.54
CA ALA A 3 21.71 18.32 -0.51
C ALA A 3 20.63 17.33 -0.04
N SER A 4 20.25 16.39 -0.91
CA SER A 4 19.36 15.30 -0.53
C SER A 4 20.09 14.44 0.49
N ALA A 5 19.55 14.35 1.71
CA ALA A 5 20.05 13.42 2.72
C ALA A 5 19.83 11.99 2.19
N SER A 6 20.89 11.34 1.73
CA SER A 6 20.82 9.94 1.33
C SER A 6 20.66 9.07 2.57
N ILE A 7 19.44 8.61 2.82
CA ILE A 7 19.11 7.68 3.92
C ILE A 7 19.16 6.19 3.47
N LEU A 8 19.69 5.92 2.28
CA LEU A 8 19.76 4.56 1.75
C LEU A 8 20.73 3.74 2.59
N THR A 9 20.21 2.75 3.30
CA THR A 9 21.00 1.76 4.03
C THR A 9 21.90 0.98 3.06
N ASP A 10 23.08 0.59 3.52
CA ASP A 10 24.03 -0.28 2.76
C ASP A 10 23.41 -1.61 2.31
N LYS A 11 22.24 -1.96 2.88
CA LYS A 11 21.39 -3.08 2.49
C LYS A 11 20.02 -2.58 2.04
N LEU A 12 19.91 -2.24 0.76
CA LEU A 12 18.66 -1.90 0.06
C LEU A 12 17.61 -3.04 0.04
N HIS A 13 17.94 -4.21 0.59
CA HIS A 13 17.10 -5.41 0.65
C HIS A 13 16.57 -5.69 2.06
N GLU A 14 16.96 -4.89 3.06
CA GLU A 14 16.36 -4.94 4.39
C GLU A 14 15.21 -3.93 4.51
N TYR A 15 14.29 -4.14 5.46
CA TYR A 15 13.40 -3.03 5.83
C TYR A 15 14.25 -1.86 6.29
N PRO A 16 13.84 -0.63 5.96
CA PRO A 16 14.57 0.55 6.41
C PRO A 16 14.56 0.60 7.94
N GLN A 17 15.75 0.64 8.53
CA GLN A 17 15.96 0.58 9.99
C GLN A 17 15.92 1.97 10.64
N GLN A 18 15.42 3.00 9.94
CA GLN A 18 15.39 4.34 10.53
C GLN A 18 14.43 4.35 11.72
N ASP A 19 14.89 4.92 12.82
CA ASP A 19 14.03 5.25 13.94
C ASP A 19 12.94 6.21 13.46
N VAL A 20 11.69 5.88 13.80
CA VAL A 20 10.57 6.78 13.62
C VAL A 20 10.45 7.59 14.91
N ILE A 21 10.82 8.87 14.83
CA ILE A 21 10.74 9.76 15.99
C ILE A 21 9.29 9.98 16.39
N ASP A 22 9.06 10.13 17.68
CA ASP A 22 7.73 10.38 18.23
C ASP A 22 7.24 11.77 17.79
N GLY A 23 6.17 11.79 17.00
CA GLY A 23 5.47 13.00 16.59
C GLY A 23 4.26 13.32 17.47
N ALA A 24 4.16 12.80 18.68
CA ALA A 24 3.05 13.16 19.57
C ALA A 24 3.24 14.57 20.19
N GLY A 25 2.15 15.33 20.27
CA GLY A 25 2.10 16.60 21.01
C GLY A 25 2.78 17.77 20.30
N ASP A 26 3.30 18.73 21.08
CA ASP A 26 3.80 20.01 20.56
C ASP A 26 5.04 19.86 19.65
N ALA A 27 5.86 18.82 19.87
CA ALA A 27 7.04 18.54 19.07
C ALA A 27 6.71 18.30 17.58
N ALA A 28 5.55 17.71 17.26
CA ALA A 28 5.18 17.49 15.85
C ALA A 28 4.79 18.76 15.12
N ARG A 29 4.34 19.81 15.81
CA ARG A 29 4.09 21.10 15.15
C ARG A 29 5.38 21.73 14.69
N GLU A 30 6.40 21.75 15.54
CA GLU A 30 7.73 22.25 15.17
C GLU A 30 8.34 21.43 14.03
N ILE A 31 8.22 20.09 14.08
CA ILE A 31 8.68 19.21 13.00
C ILE A 31 7.92 19.49 11.70
N LEU A 32 6.60 19.67 11.76
CA LEU A 32 5.77 19.97 10.60
C LEU A 32 6.16 21.32 9.99
N ASP A 33 6.29 22.36 10.82
CA ASP A 33 6.67 23.70 10.36
C ASP A 33 8.04 23.69 9.69
N ASP A 34 9.02 22.98 10.24
CA ASP A 34 10.33 22.82 9.57
C ASP A 34 10.20 22.07 8.24
N CYS A 35 9.43 20.98 8.20
CA CYS A 35 9.19 20.23 6.97
C CYS A 35 8.53 21.10 5.88
N LEU A 36 7.52 21.89 6.23
CA LEU A 36 6.81 22.76 5.29
C LEU A 36 7.71 23.93 4.84
N ASN A 37 8.39 24.61 5.78
CA ASN A 37 9.21 25.78 5.47
C ASN A 37 10.44 25.43 4.65
N LYS A 38 11.08 24.27 4.89
CA LYS A 38 12.28 23.85 4.15
C LYS A 38 11.99 23.26 2.79
N ASN A 39 10.79 22.73 2.57
CA ASN A 39 10.40 22.06 1.34
C ASN A 39 9.25 22.76 0.58
N ASP A 40 9.02 24.05 0.85
CA ASP A 40 8.01 24.88 0.17
C ASP A 40 6.61 24.25 0.19
N GLY A 41 6.20 23.75 1.36
CA GLY A 41 4.91 23.10 1.57
C GLY A 41 4.80 21.65 1.10
N VAL A 42 5.88 21.05 0.59
CA VAL A 42 5.87 19.66 0.09
C VAL A 42 6.49 18.68 1.10
N LEU A 43 5.70 17.74 1.61
CA LEU A 43 6.20 16.68 2.48
C LEU A 43 6.88 15.57 1.66
N GLN A 44 8.13 15.26 1.99
CA GLN A 44 8.88 14.16 1.36
C GLN A 44 8.47 12.82 1.98
N LEU A 45 7.59 12.07 1.28
CA LEU A 45 7.13 10.78 1.78
C LEU A 45 8.11 9.64 1.46
N LEU A 46 8.43 8.86 2.47
CA LEU A 46 9.09 7.57 2.33
C LEU A 46 8.05 6.49 2.10
N HIS A 47 8.05 5.94 0.88
CA HIS A 47 7.22 4.79 0.55
C HIS A 47 7.72 3.54 1.27
N ARG A 48 6.79 2.81 1.88
CA ARG A 48 7.01 1.46 2.39
C ARG A 48 6.27 0.48 1.47
N TYR A 49 6.99 -0.53 1.04
CA TYR A 49 6.46 -1.60 0.21
C TYR A 49 5.72 -2.62 1.08
N ALA A 50 4.79 -3.34 0.48
CA ALA A 50 4.09 -4.43 1.13
C ALA A 50 4.12 -5.69 0.26
N GLY A 51 4.10 -6.84 0.92
CA GLY A 51 3.97 -8.15 0.29
C GLY A 51 2.66 -8.86 0.66
N ARG A 52 2.31 -9.85 -0.16
CA ARG A 52 1.17 -10.75 0.08
C ARG A 52 1.60 -12.19 -0.05
N THR A 53 1.22 -13.01 0.93
CA THR A 53 1.55 -14.45 0.95
C THR A 53 0.94 -15.24 -0.21
N PHE A 54 -0.09 -14.70 -0.87
CA PHE A 54 -0.79 -15.32 -1.98
C PHE A 54 -0.47 -14.67 -3.35
N CYS A 55 0.41 -13.68 -3.40
CA CYS A 55 0.80 -13.04 -4.65
C CYS A 55 2.26 -13.31 -4.99
N THR A 56 2.59 -13.08 -6.25
CA THR A 56 3.95 -13.11 -6.78
C THR A 56 4.22 -11.74 -7.41
N PRO A 57 5.31 -11.03 -7.08
CA PRO A 57 5.63 -9.77 -7.73
C PRO A 57 5.86 -9.93 -9.22
N GLY A 58 5.19 -9.10 -10.01
CA GLY A 58 5.33 -9.00 -11.45
C GLY A 58 6.53 -8.16 -11.89
N LYS A 59 7.25 -7.56 -10.94
CA LYS A 59 8.51 -6.84 -11.11
C LYS A 59 8.42 -5.54 -11.90
N ARG A 60 7.27 -4.85 -11.88
CA ARG A 60 7.09 -3.50 -12.45
C ARG A 60 7.35 -2.39 -11.44
N LEU A 61 7.19 -2.63 -10.13
CA LEU A 61 7.72 -1.72 -9.11
C LEU A 61 9.23 -1.61 -9.28
N ARG A 62 9.82 -0.42 -9.33
CA ARG A 62 11.25 -0.24 -9.65
C ARG A 62 12.15 -0.55 -8.44
N LEU A 63 12.19 -1.82 -8.07
CA LEU A 63 13.02 -2.35 -7.00
C LEU A 63 14.29 -2.99 -7.56
N ALA A 64 15.36 -2.99 -6.77
CA ALA A 64 16.51 -3.84 -7.07
C ALA A 64 16.07 -5.32 -7.03
N ALA A 65 16.66 -6.17 -7.88
CA ALA A 65 16.21 -7.55 -8.07
C ALA A 65 16.09 -8.36 -6.76
N LYS A 66 17.00 -8.16 -5.81
CA LYS A 66 16.98 -8.82 -4.50
C LYS A 66 15.95 -8.23 -3.53
N SER A 67 15.50 -6.99 -3.73
CA SER A 67 14.51 -6.35 -2.87
C SER A 67 13.10 -6.91 -3.07
N TYR A 68 12.81 -7.56 -4.20
CA TYR A 68 11.49 -8.18 -4.40
C TYR A 68 11.20 -9.31 -3.43
N TYR A 69 12.22 -10.00 -2.94
CA TYR A 69 12.07 -11.12 -2.00
C TYR A 69 13.03 -10.92 -0.83
N PRO A 70 12.67 -10.09 0.14
CA PRO A 70 13.51 -9.91 1.31
C PRO A 70 13.61 -11.21 2.11
N ASP A 71 14.83 -11.57 2.54
CA ASP A 71 15.11 -12.84 3.22
C ASP A 71 14.25 -13.06 4.48
N TYR A 72 13.89 -11.97 5.16
CA TYR A 72 13.10 -12.00 6.38
C TYR A 72 11.59 -12.21 6.15
N MET A 73 11.09 -12.24 4.91
CA MET A 73 9.66 -12.42 4.60
C MET A 73 9.28 -13.86 4.21
N ASN A 74 10.18 -14.83 4.45
CA ASN A 74 9.97 -16.26 4.18
C ASN A 74 9.45 -16.57 2.76
N GLY A 75 10.05 -15.93 1.75
CA GLY A 75 9.65 -16.11 0.35
C GLY A 75 8.43 -15.29 -0.08
N THR A 76 7.81 -14.50 0.81
CA THR A 76 6.80 -13.52 0.41
C THR A 76 7.48 -12.40 -0.38
N GLY A 77 6.94 -12.11 -1.56
CA GLY A 77 7.46 -11.05 -2.41
C GLY A 77 6.75 -9.71 -2.21
N LEU A 78 7.47 -8.60 -2.44
CA LEU A 78 6.92 -7.23 -2.43
C LEU A 78 6.26 -6.89 -3.76
N ASP A 79 4.95 -6.71 -3.74
CA ASP A 79 4.08 -6.50 -4.90
C ASP A 79 3.16 -5.28 -4.76
N GLU A 80 3.18 -4.60 -3.61
CA GLU A 80 2.35 -3.44 -3.34
C GLU A 80 3.16 -2.23 -2.87
N VAL A 81 2.72 -1.03 -3.27
CA VAL A 81 3.10 0.23 -2.64
C VAL A 81 1.85 0.91 -2.15
N TRP A 82 1.82 1.25 -0.86
CA TRP A 82 0.73 1.99 -0.24
C TRP A 82 1.12 3.46 -0.12
N MET A 83 0.32 4.34 -0.70
CA MET A 83 0.58 5.76 -0.80
C MET A 83 -0.27 6.51 0.22
N CYS A 84 0.38 7.37 1.01
CA CYS A 84 -0.24 8.14 2.11
C CYS A 84 -0.99 7.27 3.12
N CYS A 85 -0.54 6.03 3.35
CA CYS A 85 -1.16 5.15 4.33
C CYS A 85 -0.75 5.56 5.74
N THR A 86 -1.73 5.96 6.55
CA THR A 86 -1.55 6.49 7.90
C THR A 86 -1.83 5.46 9.00
N VAL A 87 -1.98 4.19 8.63
CA VAL A 87 -2.33 3.11 9.54
C VAL A 87 -1.41 1.90 9.33
N PRO A 88 -1.12 1.11 10.38
CA PRO A 88 -0.49 -0.18 10.21
C PRO A 88 -1.34 -1.07 9.31
N ILE A 89 -0.70 -1.71 8.33
CA ILE A 89 -1.38 -2.69 7.48
C ILE A 89 -1.24 -4.10 8.08
N VAL A 90 -2.22 -4.95 7.79
CA VAL A 90 -2.20 -6.36 8.19
C VAL A 90 -2.24 -7.20 6.93
N THR A 91 -1.14 -7.88 6.65
CA THR A 91 -0.88 -8.56 5.37
C THR A 91 -0.81 -10.07 5.50
N GLY A 92 -0.81 -10.56 6.75
CA GLY A 92 -0.55 -11.97 7.07
C GLY A 92 0.91 -12.37 6.94
N VAL A 93 1.81 -11.44 6.55
CA VAL A 93 3.24 -11.70 6.47
C VAL A 93 3.87 -11.65 7.86
N ILE A 94 4.80 -12.56 8.11
CA ILE A 94 5.57 -12.64 9.35
C ILE A 94 7.05 -12.40 9.02
N ASP A 95 7.66 -11.46 9.72
CA ASP A 95 9.10 -11.27 9.73
C ASP A 95 9.75 -12.43 10.51
N THR A 96 10.54 -13.25 9.83
CA THR A 96 11.16 -14.47 10.39
C THR A 96 12.18 -14.18 11.49
N ARG A 97 12.66 -12.94 11.61
CA ARG A 97 13.62 -12.54 12.64
C ARG A 97 12.93 -12.19 13.97
N THR A 98 11.73 -11.63 13.89
CA THR A 98 11.00 -11.11 15.07
C THR A 98 9.74 -11.90 15.40
N ASN A 99 9.29 -12.76 14.50
CA ASN A 99 8.02 -13.49 14.57
C ASN A 99 6.80 -12.55 14.75
N LYS A 100 6.87 -11.36 14.17
CA LYS A 100 5.83 -10.32 14.16
C LYS A 100 5.56 -9.84 12.75
N ALA A 101 4.56 -8.99 12.57
CA ALA A 101 4.37 -8.29 11.31
C ALA A 101 5.65 -7.52 10.95
N PRO A 102 6.07 -7.53 9.66
CA PRO A 102 6.99 -6.57 9.10
C PRO A 102 6.93 -5.16 9.69
N PHE A 103 8.09 -4.59 10.00
CA PHE A 103 8.18 -3.26 10.60
C PHE A 103 7.55 -2.21 9.66
N ARG A 104 6.38 -1.69 10.09
CA ARG A 104 5.65 -0.59 9.45
C ARG A 104 5.53 -0.72 7.93
N GLU A 105 5.24 -1.93 7.48
CA GLU A 105 4.94 -2.24 6.09
C GLU A 105 3.82 -1.32 5.56
N GLY A 106 3.94 -0.82 4.33
CA GLY A 106 2.97 0.10 3.71
C GLY A 106 2.74 1.47 4.37
N GLU A 107 3.12 1.70 5.64
CA GLU A 107 2.89 2.96 6.34
C GLU A 107 3.76 4.09 5.78
N SER A 108 3.13 5.23 5.50
CA SER A 108 3.80 6.42 4.99
C SER A 108 4.41 7.25 6.11
N HIS A 109 5.67 7.61 5.91
CA HIS A 109 6.42 8.47 6.83
C HIS A 109 6.97 9.68 6.09
N VAL A 110 7.17 10.78 6.81
CA VAL A 110 7.81 11.99 6.28
C VAL A 110 9.30 11.96 6.63
N LEU A 111 10.14 12.20 5.63
CA LEU A 111 11.56 12.50 5.82
C LEU A 111 11.71 13.97 6.20
N THR A 112 12.20 14.24 7.41
CA THR A 112 12.42 15.61 7.88
C THR A 112 13.68 16.21 7.24
N PRO A 113 13.81 17.56 7.22
CA PRO A 113 15.00 18.24 6.69
C PRO A 113 16.31 17.82 7.36
N ASN A 114 16.24 17.38 8.62
CA ASN A 114 17.39 16.91 9.39
C ASN A 114 17.68 15.40 9.22
N GLY A 115 16.97 14.72 8.32
CA GLY A 115 17.16 13.30 8.02
C GLY A 115 16.44 12.33 8.94
N ASN A 116 15.59 12.81 9.86
CA ASN A 116 14.77 11.96 10.71
C ASN A 116 13.52 11.48 9.97
N VAL A 117 12.85 10.47 10.52
CA VAL A 117 11.61 9.91 9.96
C VAL A 117 10.48 10.06 10.97
N VAL A 118 9.33 10.59 10.57
CA VAL A 118 8.14 10.79 11.44
C VAL A 118 6.89 10.23 10.77
N SER A 119 5.91 9.73 11.54
CA SER A 119 4.66 9.22 10.95
C SER A 119 3.87 10.34 10.28
N LEU A 120 3.30 10.08 9.10
CA LEU A 120 2.38 11.01 8.46
C LEU A 120 1.13 11.26 9.32
N GLN A 121 0.66 10.23 10.04
CA GLN A 121 -0.51 10.36 10.91
C GLN A 121 -0.26 11.33 12.07
N ASP A 122 0.94 11.32 12.64
CA ASP A 122 1.31 12.22 13.73
C ASP A 122 1.29 13.69 13.27
N LEU A 123 1.84 13.96 12.08
CA LEU A 123 1.80 15.31 11.50
C LEU A 123 0.37 15.76 11.17
N ILE A 124 -0.47 14.85 10.67
CA ILE A 124 -1.90 15.13 10.45
C ILE A 124 -2.60 15.51 11.77
N VAL A 125 -2.32 14.80 12.87
CA VAL A 125 -2.92 15.11 14.17
C VAL A 125 -2.42 16.46 14.71
N ALA A 126 -1.15 16.79 14.49
CA ALA A 126 -0.54 18.03 14.96
C ALA A 126 -1.17 19.29 14.32
N ASN A 127 -1.42 19.24 13.00
CA ASN A 127 -2.13 20.30 12.28
C ASN A 127 -2.85 19.75 11.02
N PRO A 128 -4.10 19.27 11.17
CA PRO A 128 -4.79 18.56 10.08
C PRO A 128 -5.12 19.48 8.90
N GLU A 129 -5.43 20.75 9.16
CA GLU A 129 -5.77 21.71 8.11
C GLU A 129 -4.54 22.10 7.28
N ALA A 130 -3.36 22.24 7.90
CA ALA A 130 -2.13 22.47 7.17
C ALA A 130 -1.72 21.28 6.28
N VAL A 131 -1.96 20.04 6.73
CA VAL A 131 -1.56 18.83 5.99
C VAL A 131 -2.60 18.40 4.95
N MET A 132 -3.89 18.44 5.29
CA MET A 132 -4.97 17.88 4.47
C MET A 132 -5.94 18.94 3.91
N GLY A 133 -5.89 20.17 4.43
CA GLY A 133 -6.88 21.21 4.15
C GLY A 133 -8.17 21.06 4.97
N GLU A 134 -8.91 22.17 5.12
CA GLU A 134 -10.13 22.26 5.92
C GLU A 134 -11.19 21.22 5.50
N LYS A 135 -11.42 21.06 4.19
CA LYS A 135 -12.47 20.18 3.66
C LYS A 135 -12.21 18.71 3.98
N ILE A 136 -10.98 18.23 3.79
CA ILE A 136 -10.62 16.84 4.05
C ILE A 136 -10.56 16.59 5.56
N THR A 137 -10.10 17.57 6.33
CA THR A 137 -10.14 17.52 7.80
C THR A 137 -11.57 17.35 8.31
N ALA A 138 -12.49 18.21 7.90
CA ALA A 138 -13.90 18.13 8.27
C ALA A 138 -14.54 16.80 7.83
N PHE A 139 -14.22 16.32 6.62
CA PHE A 139 -14.71 15.04 6.12
C PHE A 139 -14.22 13.85 6.98
N SER A 140 -12.92 13.78 7.27
CA SER A 140 -12.35 12.71 8.10
C SER A 140 -12.93 12.73 9.52
N GLN A 141 -13.12 13.91 10.09
CA GLN A 141 -13.75 14.09 11.40
C GLN A 141 -15.20 13.61 11.39
N SER A 142 -15.98 13.94 10.35
CA SER A 142 -17.37 13.51 10.22
C SER A 142 -17.51 11.99 10.05
N LEU A 143 -16.58 11.35 9.34
CA LEU A 143 -16.68 9.93 9.00
C LEU A 143 -16.07 9.03 10.08
N PHE A 144 -14.97 9.47 10.71
CA PHE A 144 -14.16 8.65 11.62
C PHE A 144 -14.07 9.21 13.04
N GLY A 145 -14.59 10.40 13.31
CA GLY A 145 -14.51 11.05 14.61
C GLY A 145 -13.10 11.56 14.99
N LYS A 146 -12.15 11.53 14.04
CA LYS A 146 -10.77 11.99 14.25
C LYS A 146 -10.12 12.47 12.94
N PRO A 147 -9.13 13.37 13.00
CA PRO A 147 -8.35 13.75 11.83
C PRO A 147 -7.49 12.58 11.34
N THR A 148 -7.73 12.14 10.11
CA THR A 148 -6.93 11.09 9.47
C THR A 148 -7.09 11.15 7.96
N TRP A 149 -6.10 10.66 7.23
CA TRP A 149 -6.18 10.59 5.77
C TRP A 149 -7.29 9.60 5.37
N PRO A 150 -8.38 10.06 4.71
CA PRO A 150 -9.58 9.25 4.53
C PRO A 150 -9.54 8.35 3.29
N ILE A 151 -8.40 8.29 2.60
CA ILE A 151 -8.23 7.60 1.32
C ILE A 151 -7.10 6.58 1.46
N VAL A 152 -7.30 5.37 0.93
CA VAL A 152 -6.21 4.42 0.76
C VAL A 152 -5.89 4.32 -0.73
N SER A 153 -4.69 4.73 -1.11
CA SER A 153 -4.18 4.60 -2.48
C SER A 153 -3.10 3.53 -2.54
N LYS A 154 -3.16 2.67 -3.54
CA LYS A 154 -2.22 1.55 -3.69
C LYS A 154 -1.86 1.36 -5.15
N LYS A 155 -0.60 0.96 -5.37
CA LYS A 155 -0.13 0.42 -6.63
C LYS A 155 0.11 -1.08 -6.45
N PHE A 156 -0.50 -1.88 -7.32
CA PHE A 156 -0.34 -3.34 -7.33
C PHE A 156 0.56 -3.77 -8.48
N ASP A 157 1.40 -4.76 -8.22
CA ASP A 157 2.36 -5.34 -9.15
C ASP A 157 2.29 -6.86 -9.10
N ASN A 158 1.10 -7.41 -9.31
CA ASN A 158 0.86 -8.86 -9.25
C ASN A 158 1.27 -9.52 -10.57
N LEU A 159 2.02 -10.62 -10.52
CA LEU A 159 2.33 -11.45 -11.69
C LEU A 159 1.14 -12.30 -12.14
N ASN A 160 0.32 -12.75 -11.17
CA ASN A 160 -0.78 -13.68 -11.39
C ASN A 160 -2.11 -13.08 -10.93
N PRO A 161 -3.25 -13.59 -11.43
CA PRO A 161 -4.56 -13.19 -10.94
C PRO A 161 -4.70 -13.38 -9.43
N ILE A 162 -5.34 -12.43 -8.77
CA ILE A 162 -5.66 -12.51 -7.34
C ILE A 162 -6.98 -13.27 -7.12
N PRO A 163 -7.22 -13.81 -5.91
CA PRO A 163 -8.47 -14.50 -5.60
C PRO A 163 -9.71 -13.65 -5.88
N ASP A 164 -10.80 -14.29 -6.29
CA ASP A 164 -12.11 -13.64 -6.40
C ASP A 164 -12.56 -13.14 -5.01
N HIS A 165 -12.91 -11.86 -4.91
CA HIS A 165 -13.27 -11.22 -3.64
C HIS A 165 -14.27 -10.08 -3.84
N LEU A 166 -14.96 -9.72 -2.75
CA LEU A 166 -15.98 -8.67 -2.73
C LEU A 166 -15.67 -7.68 -1.60
N HIS A 167 -15.73 -6.39 -1.92
CA HIS A 167 -15.78 -5.31 -0.93
C HIS A 167 -17.23 -4.94 -0.65
N TRP A 168 -17.70 -5.18 0.59
CA TRP A 168 -19.10 -4.98 0.97
C TRP A 168 -19.57 -3.53 0.89
N THR A 169 -18.73 -2.59 1.34
CA THR A 169 -19.04 -1.17 1.40
C THR A 169 -17.76 -0.37 1.20
N LYS A 170 -17.44 -0.05 -0.06
CA LYS A 170 -16.30 0.82 -0.38
C LYS A 170 -16.48 1.45 -1.76
N TRP A 171 -16.18 2.74 -1.85
CA TRP A 171 -16.01 3.43 -3.13
C TRP A 171 -14.58 3.18 -3.59
N GLU A 172 -14.43 2.60 -4.78
CA GLU A 172 -13.13 2.26 -5.35
C GLU A 172 -13.06 2.73 -6.79
N VAL A 173 -11.89 3.22 -7.16
CA VAL A 173 -11.55 3.57 -8.54
C VAL A 173 -10.28 2.79 -8.86
N TYR A 174 -10.31 2.07 -9.98
CA TYR A 174 -9.20 1.27 -10.46
C TYR A 174 -8.62 1.94 -11.71
N ASP A 175 -7.33 2.26 -11.65
CA ASP A 175 -6.54 2.66 -12.82
C ASP A 175 -5.69 1.47 -13.27
N ILE A 176 -6.07 0.85 -14.39
CA ILE A 176 -5.42 -0.34 -14.92
C ILE A 176 -4.46 0.08 -16.04
N ASN A 177 -3.19 0.27 -15.69
CA ASN A 177 -2.14 0.61 -16.64
C ASN A 177 -1.12 -0.53 -16.81
N SER A 178 -1.30 -1.31 -17.88
CA SER A 178 -0.40 -2.43 -18.21
C SER A 178 1.01 -2.00 -18.67
N TYR A 179 1.26 -0.70 -18.87
CA TYR A 179 2.50 -0.17 -19.48
C TYR A 179 3.35 0.69 -18.53
N ASP A 180 3.08 0.66 -17.23
CA ASP A 180 3.74 1.48 -16.19
C ASP A 180 5.27 1.24 -16.06
N ASN A 181 5.80 0.22 -16.74
CA ASN A 181 7.25 0.01 -16.88
C ASN A 181 7.58 -0.67 -18.23
N PRO A 182 7.96 0.08 -19.29
CA PRO A 182 8.07 -0.43 -20.65
C PRO A 182 9.21 -1.45 -20.89
N GLY A 183 10.04 -1.75 -19.88
CA GLY A 183 11.12 -2.75 -19.96
C GLY A 183 10.86 -4.06 -19.21
N VAL A 184 9.70 -4.20 -18.55
CA VAL A 184 9.31 -5.41 -17.83
C VAL A 184 8.23 -6.10 -18.64
N SER A 185 8.26 -7.43 -18.72
CA SER A 185 7.17 -8.17 -19.35
C SER A 185 5.85 -7.68 -18.76
N ALA A 186 4.99 -7.20 -19.64
CA ALA A 186 3.60 -7.00 -19.33
C ALA A 186 3.11 -8.35 -18.74
N SER A 187 2.44 -8.29 -17.58
CA SER A 187 2.03 -9.47 -16.79
C SER A 187 1.55 -10.62 -17.69
N HIS A 188 1.88 -11.88 -17.36
CA HIS A 188 1.43 -13.03 -18.15
C HIS A 188 -0.11 -13.11 -18.30
N TYR A 189 -0.85 -12.43 -17.42
CA TYR A 189 -2.30 -12.29 -17.47
C TYR A 189 -2.73 -10.82 -17.35
N HIS A 190 -3.11 -10.21 -18.47
CA HIS A 190 -3.78 -8.91 -18.54
C HIS A 190 -5.29 -9.10 -18.53
N THR A 191 -5.81 -9.67 -17.44
CA THR A 191 -7.23 -9.92 -17.33
C THR A 191 -7.72 -9.49 -15.97
N THR A 192 -8.62 -8.52 -15.96
CA THR A 192 -9.44 -8.18 -14.81
C THR A 192 -10.82 -8.80 -15.01
N ALA A 193 -11.26 -9.56 -14.01
CA ALA A 193 -12.63 -10.03 -13.92
C ALA A 193 -13.37 -9.13 -12.94
N MET A 194 -14.38 -8.40 -13.40
CA MET A 194 -15.15 -7.48 -12.56
C MET A 194 -16.65 -7.66 -12.80
N GLY A 195 -17.37 -7.97 -11.72
CA GLY A 195 -18.80 -8.27 -11.78
C GLY A 195 -19.11 -9.64 -12.41
N LEU A 196 -20.39 -10.00 -12.38
CA LEU A 196 -20.92 -11.18 -13.05
C LEU A 196 -21.61 -10.75 -14.34
N TYR A 197 -21.69 -11.63 -15.35
CA TYR A 197 -22.54 -11.39 -16.51
C TYR A 197 -24.00 -11.19 -16.08
N SER A 198 -24.73 -10.36 -16.83
CA SER A 198 -26.12 -10.00 -16.52
C SER A 198 -27.10 -11.18 -16.47
N PHE A 199 -26.75 -12.30 -17.10
CA PHE A 199 -27.56 -13.53 -17.10
C PHE A 199 -27.24 -14.49 -15.95
N VAL A 200 -26.23 -14.20 -15.11
CA VAL A 200 -25.80 -15.10 -14.04
C VAL A 200 -26.80 -15.09 -12.89
N THR A 201 -27.29 -16.27 -12.50
CA THR A 201 -28.19 -16.43 -11.36
C THR A 201 -27.44 -16.69 -10.06
N LYS A 202 -28.11 -16.46 -8.92
CA LYS A 202 -27.56 -16.78 -7.59
C LYS A 202 -27.24 -18.27 -7.44
N GLU A 203 -28.05 -19.13 -8.05
CA GLU A 203 -27.88 -20.59 -8.01
C GLU A 203 -26.63 -21.02 -8.79
N GLN A 204 -26.36 -20.40 -9.95
CA GLN A 204 -25.14 -20.65 -10.73
C GLN A 204 -23.89 -20.22 -9.97
N PHE A 205 -23.94 -19.03 -9.35
CA PHE A 205 -22.85 -18.53 -8.50
C PHE A 205 -22.63 -19.44 -7.28
N LEU A 206 -23.70 -19.79 -6.56
CA LEU A 206 -23.64 -20.69 -5.40
C LEU A 206 -23.10 -22.08 -5.77
N ALA A 207 -23.45 -22.60 -6.95
CA ALA A 207 -22.90 -23.86 -7.44
C ALA A 207 -21.37 -23.79 -7.62
N CYS A 208 -20.83 -22.65 -8.05
CA CYS A 208 -19.38 -22.43 -8.09
C CYS A 208 -18.78 -22.43 -6.68
N MET A 209 -19.38 -21.70 -5.73
CA MET A 209 -18.90 -21.66 -4.35
C MET A 209 -18.88 -23.04 -3.69
N LYS A 210 -19.91 -23.87 -3.93
CA LYS A 210 -19.98 -25.26 -3.44
C LYS A 210 -18.91 -26.19 -4.01
N ARG A 211 -18.23 -25.80 -5.10
CA ARG A 211 -17.10 -26.53 -5.69
C ARG A 211 -15.74 -26.06 -5.19
N PHE A 212 -15.68 -24.97 -4.42
CA PHE A 212 -14.43 -24.47 -3.86
C PHE A 212 -13.72 -25.57 -3.05
N GLY A 213 -12.42 -25.77 -3.31
CA GLY A 213 -11.59 -26.80 -2.66
C GLY A 213 -11.86 -28.25 -3.09
N LYS A 214 -12.78 -28.51 -4.03
CA LYS A 214 -13.09 -29.88 -4.51
C LYS A 214 -12.39 -30.27 -5.80
N SER A 215 -11.93 -29.28 -6.57
CA SER A 215 -11.22 -29.42 -7.84
C SER A 215 -10.30 -28.23 -8.05
N GLU A 216 -9.43 -28.29 -9.07
CA GLU A 216 -8.53 -27.17 -9.43
C GLU A 216 -9.27 -25.88 -9.77
N TYR A 217 -10.44 -26.00 -10.41
CA TYR A 217 -11.29 -24.87 -10.80
C TYR A 217 -12.70 -25.01 -10.24
N ASN A 218 -13.22 -23.94 -9.61
CA ASN A 218 -14.61 -23.88 -9.11
C ASN A 218 -15.61 -23.38 -10.17
N GLY A 219 -15.11 -22.87 -11.30
CA GLY A 219 -15.89 -22.38 -12.44
C GLY A 219 -16.35 -20.92 -12.36
N ILE A 220 -16.04 -20.19 -11.28
CA ILE A 220 -16.51 -18.80 -11.09
C ILE A 220 -16.04 -17.88 -12.24
N ARG A 221 -14.83 -18.13 -12.76
CA ARG A 221 -14.25 -17.36 -13.84
C ARG A 221 -15.14 -17.31 -15.09
N HIS A 222 -15.90 -18.37 -15.37
CA HIS A 222 -16.81 -18.40 -16.54
C HIS A 222 -18.07 -17.54 -16.35
N LEU A 223 -18.32 -17.05 -15.14
CA LEU A 223 -19.47 -16.21 -14.82
C LEU A 223 -19.16 -14.70 -14.88
N ALA A 224 -17.91 -14.31 -15.11
CA ALA A 224 -17.48 -12.92 -15.13
C ALA A 224 -16.91 -12.53 -16.51
N PRO A 225 -17.09 -11.27 -16.96
CA PRO A 225 -16.35 -10.74 -18.10
C PRO A 225 -14.85 -10.70 -17.78
N HIS A 226 -14.03 -10.94 -18.81
CA HIS A 226 -12.57 -10.87 -18.76
C HIS A 226 -12.14 -9.72 -19.66
N VAL A 227 -11.70 -8.61 -19.05
CA VAL A 227 -11.24 -7.40 -19.76
C VAL A 227 -9.77 -7.11 -19.50
#